data_AF-A0A6B3D2N8-F1
#
_entry.id   AF-A0A6B3D2N8-F1
#
_cell.length_a   1.000
_cell.length_b   1.000
_cell.length_c   1.000
_cell.angle_alpha   90.00
_cell.angle_beta   90.00
_cell.angle_gamma   90.00
#
_symmetry.space_group_name_H-M   'P 1'
#
loop_
_entity.id
_entity.type
_entity.pdbx_description
1 polymer ?
#
loop_
_entity_poly.entity_id
_entity_poly.type
_entity_poly.pdbx_seq_one_letter_code
_entity_poly.pdbx_strand_id
1 'polypeptide(L)' 'DAATEIDLAGAAVHGLVRSAQTEHPGRLVLLDLESGTDAADAAAFLPALLDSGEPQAAVREGTLHVARLSR' A
#
# COMPACT_ATOMS: atom_id res chain seq x y z
N ASP A 1 16.08 -17.14 -6.46
CA ASP A 1 15.25 -16.41 -7.43
C ASP A 1 14.32 -15.52 -6.61
N ALA A 2 14.40 -14.20 -6.77
CA ALA A 2 13.79 -13.22 -5.86
C ALA A 2 12.28 -13.03 -6.10
N ALA A 3 11.70 -13.85 -6.99
CA ALA A 3 10.26 -13.97 -7.13
C ALA A 3 9.67 -14.69 -5.91
N THR A 4 8.87 -13.94 -5.14
CA THR A 4 7.91 -14.41 -4.12
C THR A 4 8.43 -14.67 -2.70
N GLU A 5 9.25 -13.77 -2.14
CA GLU A 5 9.33 -13.70 -0.68
C GLU A 5 8.07 -13.01 -0.14
N ILE A 6 7.24 -13.76 0.59
CA ILE A 6 6.05 -13.22 1.25
C ILE A 6 6.51 -12.58 2.55
N ASP A 7 6.45 -11.25 2.62
CA ASP A 7 6.71 -10.52 3.86
C ASP A 7 5.54 -10.66 4.84
N LEU A 8 5.65 -11.65 5.73
CA LEU A 8 4.66 -11.91 6.77
C LEU A 8 4.55 -10.76 7.79
N ALA A 9 5.66 -10.05 8.05
CA ALA A 9 5.65 -8.92 8.97
C ALA A 9 4.88 -7.74 8.35
N GLY A 10 5.15 -7.42 7.08
CA GLY A 10 4.38 -6.48 6.30
C GLY A 10 2.89 -6.84 6.25
N ALA A 11 2.56 -8.11 6.03
CA ALA A 11 1.16 -8.57 6.05
C ALA A 11 0.45 -8.32 7.41
N ALA A 12 1.15 -8.49 8.53
CA ALA A 12 0.61 -8.16 9.85
C ALA A 12 0.37 -6.65 10.01
N VAL A 13 1.28 -5.82 9.51
CA VAL A 13 1.14 -4.34 9.48
C VAL A 13 -0.10 -3.93 8.67
N HIS A 14 -0.38 -4.58 7.53
CA HIS A 14 -1.60 -4.31 6.76
C HIS A 14 -2.88 -4.50 7.58
N GLY A 15 -2.95 -5.57 8.37
CA GLY A 15 -4.08 -5.82 9.28
C GLY A 15 -4.22 -4.74 10.36
N LEU A 16 -3.10 -4.40 11.01
CA LEU A 16 -3.05 -3.36 12.04
C LEU A 16 -3.48 -1.99 11.50
N VAL A 17 -2.92 -1.56 10.38
CA VAL A 17 -3.22 -0.26 9.77
C VAL A 17 -4.67 -0.21 9.30
N ARG A 18 -5.23 -1.31 8.78
CA ARG A 18 -6.66 -1.37 8.41
C ARG A 18 -7.58 -1.13 9.62
N SER A 19 -7.25 -1.70 10.78
CA SER A 19 -7.98 -1.43 12.02
C SER A 19 -7.86 0.05 12.40
N ALA A 20 -6.65 0.61 12.41
CA ALA A 20 -6.42 2.02 12.74
C ALA A 20 -7.13 2.99 11.77
N GLN A 21 -7.21 2.66 10.47
CA GLN A 21 -7.97 3.44 9.48
C GLN A 21 -9.47 3.41 9.73
N THR A 22 -10.00 2.30 10.23
CA THR A 22 -11.41 2.16 10.59
C THR A 22 -11.74 3.01 11.82
N GLU A 23 -10.84 3.03 12.81
CA GLU A 23 -10.98 3.81 14.04
C GLU A 23 -10.71 5.32 13.82
N HIS A 24 -9.84 5.66 12.86
CA HIS A 24 -9.43 7.03 12.55
C HIS A 24 -9.49 7.33 11.04
N PRO A 25 -10.71 7.50 10.47
CA PRO A 25 -10.87 7.73 9.04
C PRO A 25 -10.10 8.96 8.53
N GLY A 26 -9.45 8.81 7.37
CA GLY A 26 -8.73 9.91 6.69
C GLY A 26 -7.41 10.34 7.35
N ARG A 27 -6.93 9.63 8.37
CA ARG A 27 -5.69 9.98 9.10
C ARG A 27 -4.47 9.20 8.66
N LEU A 28 -4.66 8.04 8.05
CA LEU A 28 -3.62 7.10 7.66
C LEU A 28 -3.88 6.60 6.25
N VAL A 29 -2.85 6.61 5.41
CA VAL A 29 -2.84 5.99 4.07
C VAL A 29 -1.71 4.97 4.06
N LEU A 30 -1.97 3.79 3.50
CA LEU A 30 -0.97 2.72 3.36
C LEU A 30 -0.59 2.56 1.89
N LEU A 31 0.70 2.67 1.59
CA LEU A 31 1.27 2.35 0.28
C LEU A 31 2.23 1.17 0.42
N ASP A 32 1.87 0.05 -0.19
CA ASP A 32 2.69 -1.16 -0.23
C ASP A 32 3.58 -1.15 -1.48
N LEU A 33 4.88 -1.38 -1.32
CA LEU A 33 5.89 -1.21 -2.36
C LEU A 33 6.64 -2.52 -2.60
N GLU A 34 7.20 -2.66 -3.79
CA GLU A 34 8.10 -3.78 -4.08
C GLU A 34 9.41 -3.63 -3.28
N SER A 35 9.93 -4.75 -2.78
CA SER A 35 11.21 -4.77 -2.06
C SER A 35 12.32 -4.14 -2.90
N GLY A 36 13.05 -3.21 -2.30
CA GLY A 36 14.12 -2.47 -2.99
C GLY A 36 13.67 -1.22 -3.74
N THR A 37 12.38 -0.85 -3.68
CA THR A 37 11.91 0.46 -4.16
C THR A 37 12.56 1.59 -3.35
N ASP A 38 13.17 2.57 -4.03
CA ASP A 38 13.74 3.75 -3.39
C ASP A 38 12.62 4.68 -2.88
N ALA A 39 12.90 5.41 -1.79
CA ALA A 39 11.92 6.33 -1.21
C ALA A 39 11.53 7.47 -2.18
N ALA A 40 12.46 7.93 -3.02
CA ALA A 40 12.19 8.95 -4.03
C ALA A 40 11.24 8.44 -5.12
N ASP A 41 11.44 7.20 -5.57
CA ASP A 41 10.57 6.56 -6.56
C ASP A 41 9.18 6.30 -5.99
N ALA A 42 9.10 5.87 -4.73
CA ALA A 42 7.84 5.71 -4.02
C ALA A 42 7.05 7.02 -3.87
N ALA A 43 7.76 8.12 -3.60
CA ALA A 43 7.15 9.44 -3.41
C ALA A 43 6.41 9.95 -4.66
N ALA A 44 6.80 9.50 -5.85
CA ALA A 44 6.15 9.86 -7.11
C ALA A 44 4.68 9.41 -7.18
N PHE A 45 4.29 8.37 -6.45
CA PHE A 45 2.91 7.85 -6.43
C PHE A 45 2.00 8.56 -5.43
N LEU A 46 2.56 9.30 -4.47
CA LEU A 46 1.79 9.93 -3.39
C LEU A 46 0.72 10.92 -3.90
N PRO A 47 0.99 11.81 -4.89
CA PRO A 47 -0.04 12.73 -5.37
C PRO A 47 -1.26 12.00 -5.94
N ALA A 48 -1.04 10.97 -6.77
CA ALA A 48 -2.12 10.19 -7.38
C ALA A 48 -2.92 9.39 -6.33
N LEU A 49 -2.22 8.79 -5.35
CA LEU A 49 -2.86 8.08 -4.25
C LEU A 49 -3.71 9.01 -3.38
N LEU A 50 -3.19 10.17 -3.01
CA LEU A 50 -3.92 11.13 -2.18
C LEU A 50 -5.15 11.71 -2.92
N ASP A 51 -5.03 11.99 -4.22
CA ASP A 51 -6.15 12.47 -5.05
C ASP A 51 -7.24 11.40 -5.24
N SER A 52 -6.86 10.12 -5.26
CA SER A 52 -7.81 9.00 -5.38
C SER A 52 -8.73 8.84 -4.17
N GLY A 53 -8.32 9.32 -2.99
CA GLY A 53 -9.04 9.14 -1.73
C GLY A 53 -9.00 7.70 -1.18
N GLU A 54 -8.21 6.80 -1.79
CA GLU A 54 -8.11 5.43 -1.34
C GLU A 54 -7.27 5.30 -0.06
N PRO A 55 -7.75 4.55 0.95
CA PRO A 55 -7.01 4.39 2.20
C PRO A 55 -5.79 3.46 2.04
N GLN A 56 -5.80 2.56 1.05
CA GLN A 56 -4.73 1.60 0.82
C GLN A 56 -4.50 1.37 -0.68
N ALA A 57 -3.24 1.33 -1.10
CA ALA A 57 -2.83 0.95 -2.45
C ALA A 57 -1.51 0.17 -2.44
N ALA A 58 -1.21 -0.50 -3.54
CA ALA A 58 0.06 -1.20 -3.76
C ALA A 58 0.68 -0.74 -5.08
N VAL A 59 2.00 -0.57 -5.13
CA VAL A 59 2.73 -0.37 -6.38
C VAL A 59 3.31 -1.71 -6.80
N ARG A 60 3.00 -2.15 -8.01
CA ARG A 60 3.60 -3.33 -8.64
C ARG A 60 3.96 -2.98 -10.06
N GLU A 61 5.18 -3.32 -10.47
CA GLU A 61 5.68 -3.01 -11.83
C GLU A 61 5.44 -1.54 -12.24
N GLY A 62 5.63 -0.61 -11.30
CA GLY A 62 5.43 0.83 -11.52
C GLY A 62 3.96 1.29 -11.67
N THR A 63 3.00 0.42 -11.37
CA THR A 63 1.56 0.72 -11.47
C THR A 63 0.91 0.73 -10.09
N LEU A 64 0.02 1.71 -9.85
CA LEU A 64 -0.76 1.80 -8.62
C LEU A 64 -2.00 0.88 -8.71
N HIS A 65 -2.12 -0.04 -7.77
CA HIS A 65 -3.23 -0.98 -7.65
C HIS A 65 -4.02 -0.73 -6.38
N VAL A 66 -5.34 -0.87 -6.47
CA VAL A 66 -6.25 -0.72 -5.35
C VAL A 66 -7.05 -2.01 -5.20
N ALA A 67 -7.06 -2.55 -3.98
CA ALA A 67 -7.79 -3.79 -3.71
C ALA A 67 -9.31 -3.55 -3.68
N ARG A 68 -10.04 -4.44 -4.33
CA ARG A 68 -11.50 -4.54 -4.27
C ARG A 68 -11.88 -5.98 -4.01
N LEU A 69 -12.95 -6.17 -3.24
CA LEU A 69 -13.52 -7.49 -3.04
C LEU A 69 -14.42 -7.83 -4.23
N SER A 70 -14.14 -8.95 -4.91
CA SER A 70 -15.03 -9.58 -5.88
C SER A 70 -15.52 -10.92 -5.34
N ARG A 71 -16.64 -11.42 -5.90
CA ARG A 71 -17.20 -12.74 -5.56
C ARG A 71 -16.67 -13.81 -6.51
#